data_AF-A0A7L3PSI7-F1
#
_entry.id   AF-A0A7L3PSI7-F1
#
_cell.length_a   1.000
_cell.length_b   1.000
_cell.length_c   1.000
_cell.angle_alpha   90.00
_cell.angle_beta   90.00
_cell.angle_gamma   90.00
#
_symmetry.space_group_name_H-M   'P 1'
#
loop_
_entity.id
_entity.type
_entity.pdbx_description
1 polymer ?
#
loop_
_entity_poly.entity_id
_entity_poly.type
_entity_poly.pdbx_seq_one_letter_code
_entity_poly.pdbx_strand_id
1 'polypeptide(L)'
;QHQCVSIRGSYSCRCRPGYYLGQNKRSCIMIDYCSFGNHSCQHECVSIPSGHYCRCRSGYTLQPDSKSCRATDLCNGVDHGCEFKCVSTEGSYHCMCPEGQQLQADGKTCSRCGAGHVDLVMVIDGSKSVRPQNFELVKQFVNRIVDLLDVSPHGTRVGLVQYSSRVRTEFPL
;
A
#
# COMPACT_ATOMS: atom_id res chain seq x y z
N GLN A 1 32.65 -26.92 -17.04
CA GLN A 1 32.87 -25.85 -16.03
C GLN A 1 34.35 -25.58 -15.75
N HIS A 2 35.25 -26.51 -16.10
CA HIS A 2 36.70 -26.34 -16.10
C HIS A 2 37.33 -27.37 -17.04
N GLN A 3 38.61 -27.20 -17.36
CA GLN A 3 39.41 -28.16 -18.13
C GLN A 3 40.55 -28.65 -17.25
N CYS A 4 40.57 -29.94 -16.92
CA CYS A 4 41.62 -30.54 -16.10
C CYS A 4 42.57 -31.35 -16.98
N VAL A 5 43.88 -31.13 -16.81
CA VAL A 5 44.94 -31.85 -17.52
C VAL A 5 45.73 -32.69 -16.53
N SER A 6 45.99 -33.95 -16.88
CA SER A 6 46.76 -34.88 -16.05
C SER A 6 48.25 -34.67 -16.29
N ILE A 7 49.02 -34.41 -15.24
CA ILE A 7 50.46 -34.13 -15.31
C ILE A 7 51.17 -35.04 -14.29
N ARG A 8 51.93 -36.03 -14.78
CA ARG A 8 52.86 -36.88 -14.01
C ARG A 8 52.34 -37.30 -12.61
N GLY A 9 51.17 -37.95 -12.57
CA GLY A 9 50.57 -38.46 -11.33
C GLY A 9 49.72 -37.46 -10.55
N SER A 10 49.49 -36.25 -11.07
CA SER A 10 48.60 -35.23 -10.51
C SER A 10 47.65 -34.67 -11.58
N TYR A 11 46.58 -33.98 -11.18
CA TYR A 11 45.65 -33.29 -12.09
C TYR A 11 45.70 -31.77 -11.83
N SER A 12 45.79 -30.98 -12.90
CA SER A 12 45.76 -29.52 -12.84
C SER A 12 44.52 -29.00 -13.56
N CYS A 13 43.63 -28.32 -12.84
CA CYS A 13 42.37 -27.81 -13.37
C CYS A 13 42.45 -26.31 -13.66
N ARG A 14 42.04 -25.92 -14.87
CA ARG A 14 41.86 -24.52 -15.28
C ARG A 14 40.37 -24.18 -15.35
N CYS A 15 39.97 -23.12 -14.67
CA CYS A 15 38.60 -22.61 -14.71
C CYS A 15 38.35 -21.81 -16.00
N ARG A 16 37.08 -21.79 -16.44
CA ARG A 16 36.63 -20.91 -17.54
C ARG A 16 36.65 -19.44 -17.07
N PRO A 17 36.65 -18.45 -18.00
CA PRO A 17 36.47 -17.04 -17.65
C PRO A 17 35.24 -16.84 -16.75
N GLY A 18 35.36 -15.95 -15.75
CA GLY A 18 34.30 -15.73 -14.75
C GLY A 18 34.35 -16.63 -13.52
N TYR A 19 35.36 -17.51 -13.41
CA TYR A 19 35.51 -18.44 -12.30
C TYR A 19 36.96 -18.49 -11.80
N TYR A 20 37.14 -18.70 -10.49
CA TYR A 20 38.45 -18.93 -9.87
C TYR A 20 38.53 -20.33 -9.24
N LEU A 21 39.75 -20.84 -9.12
CA LEU A 21 39.99 -22.16 -8.55
C LEU A 21 39.84 -22.10 -7.03
N GLY A 22 38.92 -22.90 -6.48
CA GLY A 22 38.70 -23.01 -5.04
C GLY A 22 39.87 -23.67 -4.31
N GLN A 23 39.89 -23.55 -2.99
CA GLN A 23 40.99 -24.03 -2.13
C GLN A 23 41.31 -25.53 -2.32
N ASN A 24 40.31 -26.34 -2.67
CA ASN A 24 40.46 -27.77 -2.93
C ASN A 24 41.17 -28.10 -4.27
N LYS A 25 41.56 -27.08 -5.05
CA LYS A 25 42.19 -27.18 -6.37
C LYS A 25 41.41 -28.01 -7.40
N ARG A 26 40.11 -28.21 -7.18
CA ARG A 26 39.22 -29.04 -8.00
C ARG A 26 37.95 -28.32 -8.41
N SER A 27 37.39 -27.49 -7.52
CA SER A 27 36.16 -26.76 -7.78
C SER A 27 36.44 -25.39 -8.38
N CYS A 28 35.63 -24.98 -9.35
CA CYS A 28 35.66 -23.61 -9.87
C CYS A 28 34.47 -22.84 -9.32
N ILE A 29 34.76 -21.78 -8.57
CA ILE A 29 33.77 -20.92 -7.93
C ILE A 29 33.57 -19.69 -8.81
N MET A 30 32.32 -19.29 -9.03
CA MET A 30 32.01 -18.09 -9.81
C MET A 30 32.57 -16.86 -9.11
N ILE A 31 33.16 -15.95 -9.87
CA ILE A 31 33.55 -14.64 -9.35
C ILE A 31 32.27 -13.86 -9.06
N ASP A 32 32.13 -13.42 -7.81
CA ASP A 32 31.02 -12.54 -7.44
C ASP A 32 31.39 -11.08 -7.73
N TYR A 33 31.10 -10.66 -8.95
CA TYR A 33 31.34 -9.29 -9.42
C TYR A 33 30.53 -8.25 -8.64
N CYS A 34 29.38 -8.61 -8.07
CA CYS A 34 28.56 -7.71 -7.27
C CYS A 34 29.21 -7.37 -5.91
N SER A 35 30.02 -8.27 -5.35
CA SER A 35 30.76 -8.02 -4.10
C SER A 35 31.86 -6.96 -4.21
N PHE A 36 32.17 -6.48 -5.42
CA PHE A 36 33.19 -5.44 -5.63
C PHE A 36 32.68 -4.02 -5.37
N GLY A 37 31.37 -3.83 -5.17
CA GLY A 37 30.78 -2.54 -4.78
C GLY A 37 30.77 -1.45 -5.85
N ASN A 38 31.18 -1.75 -7.09
CA ASN A 38 31.26 -0.80 -8.21
C ASN A 38 30.21 -1.04 -9.32
N HIS A 39 29.16 -1.82 -9.04
CA HIS A 39 28.18 -2.25 -10.04
C HIS A 39 27.19 -1.16 -10.49
N SER A 40 27.06 -0.05 -9.75
CA SER A 40 26.20 1.10 -10.07
C SER A 40 24.71 0.80 -10.37
N CYS A 41 24.23 -0.42 -10.11
CA CYS A 41 22.83 -0.80 -10.29
C CYS A 41 21.91 -0.03 -9.33
N GLN A 42 20.81 0.51 -9.84
CA GLN A 42 19.81 1.18 -9.00
C GLN A 42 19.08 0.20 -8.07
N HIS A 43 18.79 -1.01 -8.56
CA HIS A 43 18.10 -2.06 -7.81
C HIS A 43 19.03 -3.23 -7.49
N GLU A 44 18.91 -4.35 -8.21
CA GLU A 44 19.66 -5.57 -7.90
C GLU A 44 20.85 -5.73 -8.84
N CYS A 45 21.97 -6.22 -8.32
CA CYS A 45 23.11 -6.67 -9.11
C CYS A 45 23.08 -8.20 -9.20
N VAL A 46 23.34 -8.74 -10.39
CA VAL A 46 23.41 -10.19 -10.61
C VAL A 46 24.75 -10.55 -11.26
N SER A 47 25.55 -11.34 -10.54
CA SER A 47 26.83 -11.87 -11.03
C SER A 47 26.61 -12.98 -12.06
N ILE A 48 27.30 -12.88 -13.19
CA ILE A 48 27.28 -13.84 -14.29
C ILE A 48 28.72 -14.14 -14.75
N PRO A 49 28.97 -15.24 -15.47
CA PRO A 49 30.32 -15.58 -15.93
C PRO A 49 31.03 -14.49 -16.76
N SER A 50 30.28 -13.64 -17.46
CA SER A 50 30.82 -12.53 -18.25
C SER A 50 30.96 -11.20 -17.48
N GLY A 51 30.66 -11.17 -16.18
CA GLY A 51 30.68 -9.96 -15.36
C GLY A 51 29.45 -9.84 -14.45
N HIS A 52 28.75 -8.72 -14.52
CA HIS A 52 27.48 -8.53 -13.83
C HIS A 52 26.49 -7.81 -14.73
N TYR A 53 25.21 -7.89 -14.39
CA TYR A 53 24.18 -7.05 -14.98
C TYR A 53 23.20 -6.58 -13.89
N CYS A 54 22.50 -5.48 -14.16
CA CYS A 54 21.51 -4.95 -13.24
C CYS A 54 20.13 -5.53 -13.54
N ARG A 55 19.41 -5.89 -12.48
CA ARG A 55 18.03 -6.39 -12.54
C ARG A 55 17.12 -5.44 -11.78
N CYS A 56 15.98 -5.11 -12.38
CA CYS A 56 14.96 -4.30 -11.73
C CYS A 56 14.01 -5.20 -10.91
N ARG A 57 13.58 -4.69 -9.76
CA ARG A 57 12.49 -5.28 -8.97
C ARG A 57 11.19 -5.34 -9.77
N SER A 58 10.26 -6.19 -9.35
CA SER A 58 8.92 -6.31 -9.93
C SER A 58 8.24 -4.94 -10.08
N GLY A 59 7.60 -4.70 -11.22
CA GLY A 59 6.96 -3.42 -11.53
C GLY A 59 7.90 -2.33 -12.05
N TYR A 60 9.16 -2.67 -12.39
CA TYR A 60 10.11 -1.74 -13.00
C TYR A 60 10.76 -2.33 -14.25
N THR A 61 11.11 -1.47 -15.18
CA THR A 61 11.80 -1.83 -16.43
C THR A 61 13.20 -1.22 -16.46
N LEU A 62 14.19 -2.05 -16.79
CA LEU A 62 15.58 -1.63 -16.95
C LEU A 62 15.68 -0.64 -18.11
N GLN A 63 16.29 0.51 -17.85
CA GLN A 63 16.50 1.56 -18.84
C GLN A 63 17.63 1.18 -19.81
N PRO A 64 17.72 1.88 -20.96
CA PRO A 64 18.77 1.61 -21.96
C PRO A 64 20.21 1.75 -21.44
N ASP A 65 20.42 2.49 -20.34
CA ASP A 65 21.71 2.61 -19.65
C ASP A 65 22.14 1.32 -18.93
N SER A 66 21.28 0.29 -18.90
CA SER A 66 21.48 -1.00 -18.25
C SER A 66 21.74 -0.91 -16.74
N LYS A 67 21.40 0.21 -16.10
CA LYS A 67 21.65 0.47 -14.68
C LYS A 67 20.44 1.02 -13.93
N SER A 68 19.70 1.92 -14.58
CA SER A 68 18.55 2.60 -14.00
C SER A 68 17.27 1.81 -14.21
N CYS A 69 16.35 1.91 -13.26
CA CYS A 69 15.06 1.25 -13.27
C CYS A 69 13.95 2.28 -13.24
N ARG A 70 13.09 2.26 -14.25
CA ARG A 70 11.89 3.11 -14.31
C ARG A 70 10.67 2.30 -13.93
N ALA A 71 9.80 2.85 -13.08
CA ALA A 71 8.52 2.21 -12.78
C ALA A 71 7.79 1.93 -14.09
N THR A 72 7.34 0.69 -14.25
CA THR A 72 6.52 0.29 -15.39
C THR A 72 5.16 0.93 -15.20
N ASP A 73 4.66 1.59 -16.24
CA ASP A 73 3.30 2.12 -16.21
C ASP A 73 2.31 0.98 -16.40
N LEU A 74 1.91 0.38 -15.27
CA LEU A 74 1.04 -0.79 -15.23
C LEU A 74 -0.37 -0.46 -15.73
N CYS A 75 -0.80 0.80 -15.67
CA CYS A 75 -2.09 1.23 -16.23
C CYS A 75 -2.12 1.22 -17.76
N ASN A 76 -0.98 1.38 -18.44
CA ASN A 76 -0.91 1.40 -19.90
C ASN A 76 -0.51 0.05 -20.53
N GLY A 77 -0.01 -0.89 -19.72
CA GLY A 77 0.59 -2.15 -20.22
C GLY A 77 -0.25 -3.42 -20.01
N VAL A 78 -1.29 -3.39 -19.17
CA VAL A 78 -2.06 -4.58 -18.77
C VAL A 78 -3.53 -4.22 -18.59
N ASP A 79 -4.44 -5.19 -18.82
CA ASP A 79 -5.81 -5.09 -18.29
C ASP A 79 -5.74 -5.06 -16.75
N HIS A 80 -5.80 -3.86 -16.20
CA HIS A 80 -5.64 -3.59 -14.77
C HIS A 80 -6.94 -3.79 -13.98
N GLY A 81 -8.08 -4.04 -14.65
CA GLY A 81 -9.36 -4.39 -14.01
C GLY A 81 -9.93 -3.32 -13.07
N CYS A 82 -9.52 -2.05 -13.18
CA CYS A 82 -10.11 -0.98 -12.37
C CYS A 82 -11.44 -0.57 -12.98
N GLU A 83 -12.50 -0.46 -12.18
CA GLU A 83 -13.81 -0.03 -12.67
C GLU A 83 -13.78 1.41 -13.21
N PHE A 84 -13.02 2.30 -12.56
CA PHE A 84 -13.00 3.71 -12.92
C PHE A 84 -11.62 4.23 -13.35
N LYS A 85 -10.75 4.58 -12.40
CA LYS A 85 -9.45 5.19 -12.71
C LYS A 85 -8.31 4.33 -12.17
N CYS A 86 -7.33 4.02 -13.02
CA CYS A 86 -6.06 3.43 -12.60
C CYS A 86 -5.03 4.52 -12.33
N VAL A 87 -4.26 4.39 -11.26
CA VAL A 87 -3.12 5.24 -10.95
C VAL A 87 -1.89 4.39 -10.71
N SER A 88 -0.94 4.49 -11.62
CA SER A 88 0.38 3.86 -11.50
C SER A 88 1.15 4.49 -10.36
N THR A 89 1.72 3.65 -9.50
CA THR A 89 2.62 4.03 -8.40
C THR A 89 3.98 3.38 -8.61
N GLU A 90 4.94 3.71 -7.74
CA GLU A 90 6.28 3.11 -7.80
C GLU A 90 6.21 1.57 -7.64
N GLY A 91 6.34 0.86 -8.75
CA GLY A 91 6.33 -0.61 -8.79
C GLY A 91 4.95 -1.27 -8.70
N SER A 92 3.85 -0.50 -8.70
CA SER A 92 2.48 -1.02 -8.54
C SER A 92 1.46 -0.08 -9.19
N TYR A 93 0.17 -0.33 -8.95
CA TYR A 93 -0.92 0.57 -9.27
C TYR A 93 -2.06 0.38 -8.26
N HIS A 94 -2.94 1.36 -8.17
CA HIS A 94 -4.19 1.24 -7.42
C HIS A 94 -5.33 1.85 -8.21
N CYS A 95 -6.55 1.40 -7.91
CA CYS A 95 -7.76 1.94 -8.50
C CYS A 95 -8.29 3.09 -7.63
N MET A 96 -8.84 4.12 -8.27
CA MET A 96 -9.48 5.25 -7.62
C MET A 96 -10.94 5.34 -8.06
N CYS A 97 -11.81 5.61 -7.10
CA CYS A 97 -13.23 5.82 -7.32
C CYS A 97 -13.56 7.30 -7.55
N PRO A 98 -14.66 7.61 -8.26
CA PRO A 98 -15.16 8.97 -8.37
C PRO A 98 -15.67 9.48 -7.02
N GLU A 99 -15.90 10.79 -6.93
CA GLU A 99 -16.41 11.43 -5.72
C GLU A 99 -17.75 10.81 -5.27
N GLY A 100 -17.91 10.61 -3.95
CA GLY A 100 -19.09 9.96 -3.37
C GLY A 100 -19.09 8.42 -3.42
N GLN A 101 -18.01 7.80 -3.88
CA GLN A 101 -17.83 6.35 -3.89
C GLN A 101 -16.55 5.93 -3.15
N GLN A 102 -16.56 4.72 -2.61
CA GLN A 102 -15.43 4.07 -1.97
C GLN A 102 -15.04 2.80 -2.72
N LEU A 103 -13.73 2.57 -2.74
CA LEU A 103 -13.14 1.36 -3.29
C LEU A 103 -13.54 0.17 -2.42
N GLN A 104 -14.07 -0.86 -3.05
CA GLN A 104 -14.50 -2.08 -2.35
C GLN A 104 -13.30 -2.93 -1.90
N ALA A 105 -13.59 -3.99 -1.15
CA ALA A 105 -12.58 -4.91 -0.62
C ALA A 105 -11.80 -5.67 -1.71
N ASP A 106 -12.33 -5.75 -2.93
CA ASP A 106 -11.62 -6.31 -4.08
C ASP A 106 -10.52 -5.37 -4.61
N GLY A 107 -10.49 -4.12 -4.17
CA GLY A 107 -9.53 -3.10 -4.61
C GLY A 107 -9.74 -2.64 -6.07
N LYS A 108 -10.87 -2.97 -6.70
CA LYS A 108 -11.13 -2.79 -8.13
C LYS A 108 -12.44 -2.08 -8.42
N THR A 109 -13.49 -2.45 -7.70
CA THR A 109 -14.84 -1.92 -7.89
C THR A 109 -15.13 -0.79 -6.92
N CYS A 110 -16.07 0.05 -7.32
CA CYS A 110 -16.51 1.20 -6.58
C CYS A 110 -17.97 1.02 -6.19
N SER A 111 -18.26 1.18 -4.91
CA SER A 111 -19.64 1.37 -4.46
C SER A 111 -19.78 2.76 -3.90
N ARG A 112 -20.99 3.33 -4.01
CA ARG A 112 -21.35 4.44 -3.14
C ARG A 112 -21.00 4.05 -1.71
N CYS A 113 -20.43 4.99 -0.94
CA CYS A 113 -20.56 4.88 0.50
C CYS A 113 -22.04 4.62 0.72
N GLY A 114 -22.39 3.40 1.15
CA GLY A 114 -23.78 3.13 1.48
C GLY A 114 -24.20 4.27 2.38
N ALA A 115 -25.33 4.90 2.09
CA ALA A 115 -26.02 5.68 3.09
C ALA A 115 -26.38 4.68 4.21
N GLY A 116 -25.38 4.32 5.00
CA GLY A 116 -25.55 3.56 6.21
C GLY A 116 -26.42 4.45 7.07
N HIS A 117 -27.46 3.87 7.64
CA HIS A 117 -28.20 4.54 8.68
C HIS A 117 -27.20 4.88 9.79
N VAL A 118 -26.92 6.16 9.95
CA VAL A 118 -26.09 6.64 11.05
C VAL A 118 -27.01 6.79 12.25
N ASP A 119 -26.71 6.09 13.32
CA ASP A 119 -27.40 6.27 14.59
C ASP A 119 -26.63 7.30 15.42
N LEU A 120 -27.16 8.51 15.53
CA LEU A 120 -26.56 9.60 16.28
C LEU A 120 -27.31 9.81 17.59
N VAL A 121 -26.68 9.48 18.72
CA VAL A 121 -27.24 9.74 20.04
C VAL A 121 -26.56 10.96 20.67
N MET A 122 -27.34 12.00 20.94
CA MET A 122 -26.88 13.20 21.61
C MET A 122 -27.19 13.12 23.11
N VAL A 123 -26.19 13.43 23.95
CA VAL A 123 -26.35 13.45 25.41
C VAL A 123 -26.18 14.87 25.91
N ILE A 124 -27.21 15.44 26.52
CA ILE A 124 -27.24 16.85 26.95
C ILE A 124 -27.32 16.97 28.48
N ASP A 125 -26.54 17.90 29.04
CA ASP A 125 -26.57 18.22 30.47
C ASP A 125 -27.72 19.17 30.78
N GLY A 126 -28.72 18.67 31.51
CA GLY A 126 -29.87 19.43 31.98
C GLY A 126 -29.81 19.79 33.46
N SER A 127 -28.63 19.72 34.07
CA SER A 127 -28.44 20.04 35.48
C SER A 127 -28.66 21.52 35.78
N LYS A 128 -29.01 21.82 37.04
CA LYS A 128 -29.23 23.20 37.51
C LYS A 128 -27.98 24.08 37.36
N SER A 129 -26.78 23.50 37.36
CA SER A 129 -25.51 24.20 37.17
C SER A 129 -25.33 24.80 35.78
N VAL A 130 -25.93 24.21 34.74
CA VAL A 130 -25.84 24.71 33.36
C VAL A 130 -26.55 26.07 33.24
N ARG A 131 -27.58 26.33 34.06
CA ARG A 131 -28.50 27.48 34.01
C ARG A 131 -29.39 27.48 32.75
N PRO A 132 -30.63 28.00 32.83
CA PRO A 132 -31.59 27.95 31.71
C PRO A 132 -31.12 28.62 30.42
N GLN A 133 -30.40 29.73 30.54
CA GLN A 133 -29.92 30.52 29.40
C GLN A 133 -28.90 29.74 28.56
N ASN A 134 -27.95 29.04 29.21
CA ASN A 134 -26.97 28.23 28.48
C ASN A 134 -27.61 26.95 27.94
N PHE A 135 -28.59 26.38 28.65
CA PHE A 135 -29.34 25.23 28.15
C PHE A 135 -30.08 25.55 26.85
N GLU A 136 -30.58 26.78 26.69
CA GLU A 136 -31.16 27.23 25.42
C GLU A 136 -30.14 27.25 24.28
N LEU A 137 -28.90 27.66 24.55
CA LEU A 137 -27.82 27.63 23.55
C LEU A 137 -27.47 26.19 23.15
N VAL A 138 -27.47 25.25 24.09
CA VAL A 138 -27.25 23.82 23.81
C VAL A 138 -28.35 23.28 22.90
N LYS A 139 -29.62 23.60 23.16
CA LYS A 139 -30.74 23.20 22.29
C LYS A 139 -30.61 23.79 20.88
N GLN A 140 -30.24 25.07 20.77
CA GLN A 140 -30.01 25.70 19.47
C GLN A 140 -28.85 25.03 18.70
N PHE A 141 -27.78 24.68 19.39
CA PHE A 141 -26.65 23.95 18.80
C PHE A 141 -27.07 22.55 18.31
N VAL A 142 -27.81 21.80 19.13
CA VAL A 142 -28.36 20.49 18.76
C VAL A 142 -29.24 20.60 17.52
N ASN A 143 -30.17 21.56 17.47
CA ASN A 143 -31.03 21.77 16.30
C ASN A 143 -30.20 22.05 15.04
N ARG A 144 -29.18 22.91 15.12
CA ARG A 144 -28.31 23.20 13.96
C ARG A 144 -27.56 21.98 13.45
N ILE A 145 -27.19 21.04 14.31
CA ILE A 145 -26.57 19.79 13.89
C ILE A 145 -27.60 18.89 13.22
N VAL A 146 -28.78 18.74 13.81
CA VAL A 146 -29.86 17.91 13.26
C VAL A 146 -30.30 18.41 11.89
N ASP A 147 -30.36 19.73 11.67
CA ASP A 147 -30.69 20.34 10.38
C ASP A 147 -29.67 20.04 9.26
N LEU A 148 -28.45 19.61 9.61
CA LEU A 148 -27.42 19.20 8.64
C LEU A 148 -27.53 17.72 8.25
N LEU A 149 -28.39 16.96 8.92
CA LEU A 149 -28.52 15.52 8.75
C LEU A 149 -29.79 15.19 7.95
N ASP A 150 -29.68 14.19 7.07
CA ASP A 150 -30.85 13.61 6.40
C ASP A 150 -31.53 12.60 7.34
N VAL A 151 -32.37 13.11 8.26
CA VAL A 151 -33.05 12.30 9.27
C VAL A 151 -34.26 11.61 8.66
N SER A 152 -34.22 10.28 8.57
CA SER A 152 -35.34 9.48 8.06
C SER A 152 -35.29 8.03 8.56
N PRO A 153 -36.39 7.25 8.49
CA PRO A 153 -36.41 5.84 8.89
C PRO A 153 -35.44 4.94 8.11
N HIS A 154 -35.01 5.40 6.94
CA HIS A 154 -34.07 4.69 6.06
C HIS A 154 -32.72 5.43 5.94
N GLY A 155 -32.54 6.52 6.67
CA GLY A 155 -31.36 7.40 6.66
C GLY A 155 -30.80 7.55 8.08
N THR A 156 -30.44 8.77 8.48
CA THR A 156 -29.89 9.02 9.81
C THR A 156 -30.99 8.93 10.88
N ARG A 157 -30.76 8.20 11.97
CA ARG A 157 -31.64 8.18 13.14
C ARG A 157 -30.99 8.95 14.27
N VAL A 158 -31.78 9.78 14.96
CA VAL A 158 -31.27 10.65 16.02
C VAL A 158 -31.98 10.33 17.32
N GLY A 159 -31.19 10.00 18.35
CA GLY A 159 -31.65 9.87 19.73
C GLY A 159 -31.16 11.05 20.58
N LEU A 160 -31.92 11.41 21.62
CA LEU A 160 -31.54 12.46 22.57
C LEU A 160 -31.76 11.98 23.99
N VAL A 161 -30.73 12.11 24.81
CA VAL A 161 -30.76 11.77 26.23
C VAL A 161 -30.35 12.99 27.06
N GLN A 162 -31.21 13.41 27.97
CA GLN A 162 -30.90 14.46 28.94
C GLN A 162 -30.47 13.83 30.27
N TYR A 163 -29.33 14.26 30.82
CA TYR A 163 -28.87 13.83 32.13
C TYR A 163 -28.86 14.98 33.14
N SER A 164 -29.15 14.64 34.40
CA SER A 164 -29.02 15.52 35.56
C SER A 164 -28.88 14.63 36.81
N SER A 165 -29.71 14.81 37.84
CA SER A 165 -29.85 13.84 38.95
C SER A 165 -30.51 12.52 38.51
N ARG A 166 -31.20 12.53 37.36
CA ARG A 166 -31.75 11.34 36.70
C ARG A 166 -31.50 11.46 35.20
N VAL A 167 -31.38 10.31 34.54
CA VAL A 167 -31.29 10.22 33.08
C VAL A 167 -32.72 10.17 32.51
N ARG A 168 -32.97 10.92 31.46
CA ARG A 168 -34.22 10.94 30.69
C ARG A 168 -33.91 10.78 29.22
N THR A 169 -34.53 9.78 28.58
CA THR A 169 -34.51 9.67 27.12
C THR A 169 -35.62 10.56 26.58
N GLU A 170 -35.24 11.62 25.88
CA GLU A 170 -36.20 12.55 25.25
C GLU A 170 -36.67 11.98 23.90
N PHE A 171 -35.75 11.40 23.12
CA PHE A 171 -36.04 10.71 21.87
C PHE A 171 -35.23 9.41 21.78
N PRO A 172 -35.87 8.23 21.60
CA PRO A 172 -35.17 6.99 21.31
C PRO A 172 -34.72 6.92 19.84
N LEU A 173 -33.84 5.98 19.53
CA LEU A 173 -33.48 5.61 18.15
C LEU A 173 -34.58 4.82 17.45
#